data_AF-A0A0C9MBF8-F1
#
_entry.id   AF-A0A0C9MBF8-F1
#
_cell.length_a   1.000
_cell.length_b   1.000
_cell.length_c   1.000
_cell.angle_alpha   90.00
_cell.angle_beta   90.00
_cell.angle_gamma   90.00
#
_symmetry.space_group_name_H-M   'P 1'
#
loop_
_entity.id
_entity.type
_entity.pdbx_description
1 polymer ?
#
loop_
_entity_poly.entity_id
_entity_poly.type
_entity_poly.pdbx_seq_one_letter_code
_entity_poly.pdbx_strand_id
1 'polypeptide(L)'
;MLRYISQKAKSSLELAGYFFTRFADDVFLVQSAFGDHYCFASEAHAPSVRSLQGIFPDRKMPKSLVKSLIHRVLFALNFLHLDCNVVHTVTALAGIPVLTDFGQMRHIEPQNTGWCMPDVYRAPEVLLKLPWGYPIDVWSVGVMMLDLLEGRNLFRPHDPSNNQYVLPVALAQYIAYLGTPPLNVLQQSPIFAVYFDADGKYLSDGSDSLV
;
A
#
# COMPACT_ATOMS: atom_id res chain seq x y z
N MET A 1 -3.97 -17.47 -4.48
CA MET A 1 -2.82 -16.68 -4.01
C MET A 1 -2.20 -17.24 -2.73
N LEU A 2 -2.90 -17.25 -1.58
CA LEU A 2 -2.32 -17.71 -0.30
C LEU A 2 -1.65 -19.09 -0.35
N ARG A 3 -2.32 -20.11 -0.91
CA ARG A 3 -1.72 -21.46 -1.10
C ARG A 3 -0.44 -21.43 -1.94
N TYR A 4 -0.39 -20.57 -2.96
CA TYR A 4 0.77 -20.42 -3.85
C TYR A 4 1.97 -19.82 -3.09
N ILE A 5 1.74 -18.75 -2.31
CA ILE A 5 2.79 -18.12 -1.50
C ILE A 5 3.29 -19.10 -0.42
N SER A 6 2.37 -19.82 0.27
CA SER A 6 2.74 -20.87 1.24
C SER A 6 3.55 -22.01 0.61
N GLN A 7 3.31 -22.34 -0.66
CA GLN A 7 4.10 -23.36 -1.37
C GLN A 7 5.50 -22.84 -1.73
N LYS A 8 5.59 -21.61 -2.25
CA LYS A 8 6.85 -20.95 -2.59
C LYS A 8 7.76 -20.77 -1.37
N ALA A 9 7.17 -20.42 -0.23
CA ALA A 9 7.84 -20.33 1.06
C ALA A 9 8.63 -21.61 1.42
N LYS A 10 8.06 -22.80 1.18
CA LYS A 10 8.72 -24.08 1.49
C LYS A 10 9.98 -24.35 0.65
N SER A 11 10.14 -23.65 -0.47
CA SER A 11 11.26 -23.79 -1.40
C SER A 11 12.21 -22.59 -1.41
N SER A 12 11.90 -21.51 -0.69
CA SER A 12 12.71 -20.29 -0.72
C SER A 12 13.98 -20.44 0.11
N LEU A 13 15.08 -19.92 -0.42
CA LEU A 13 16.38 -19.84 0.26
C LEU A 13 16.45 -18.62 1.21
N GLU A 14 15.56 -17.64 1.06
CA GLU A 14 15.42 -16.46 1.92
C GLU A 14 14.45 -16.71 3.07
N LEU A 15 14.96 -17.29 4.16
CA LEU A 15 14.16 -17.55 5.37
C LEU A 15 13.70 -16.26 6.08
N ALA A 16 14.34 -15.12 5.86
CA ALA A 16 14.06 -13.90 6.62
C ALA A 16 12.69 -13.29 6.29
N GLY A 17 12.34 -13.16 5.00
CA GLY A 17 11.03 -12.62 4.58
C GLY A 17 9.85 -13.53 4.93
N TYR A 18 10.09 -14.85 5.01
CA TYR A 18 9.12 -15.83 5.48
C TYR A 18 8.61 -15.51 6.89
N PHE A 19 9.51 -15.25 7.85
CA PHE A 19 9.10 -14.96 9.24
C PHE A 19 8.32 -13.65 9.41
N PHE A 20 8.33 -12.78 8.41
CA PHE A 20 7.61 -11.50 8.42
C PHE A 20 6.40 -11.49 7.47
N THR A 21 5.98 -12.65 6.97
CA THR A 21 4.80 -12.81 6.10
C THR A 21 3.79 -13.74 6.76
N ARG A 22 2.51 -13.37 6.82
CA ARG A 22 1.49 -14.24 7.41
C ARG A 22 1.07 -15.29 6.40
N PHE A 23 1.06 -16.54 6.83
CA PHE A 23 0.55 -17.64 6.03
C PHE A 23 -0.76 -18.16 6.62
N ALA A 24 -1.60 -18.72 5.74
CA ALA A 24 -2.70 -19.55 6.19
C ALA A 24 -2.14 -20.95 6.48
N ASP A 25 -2.39 -21.44 7.69
CA ASP A 25 -2.07 -22.81 8.11
C ASP A 25 -2.99 -23.80 7.39
N ASP A 26 -4.25 -23.42 7.20
CA ASP A 26 -5.22 -24.19 6.44
C ASP A 26 -6.21 -23.29 5.69
N VAL A 27 -6.71 -23.78 4.56
CA VAL A 27 -7.75 -23.15 3.75
C VAL A 27 -8.76 -24.20 3.34
N PHE A 28 -9.97 -24.11 3.85
CA PHE A 28 -11.03 -25.10 3.62
C PHE A 28 -12.38 -24.43 3.30
N LEU A 29 -13.34 -25.22 2.83
CA LEU A 29 -14.69 -24.79 2.52
C LEU A 29 -15.64 -25.25 3.61
N VAL A 30 -16.50 -24.35 4.08
CA VAL A 30 -17.58 -24.64 5.01
C VAL A 30 -18.91 -24.39 4.31
N GLN A 31 -19.77 -25.41 4.29
CA GLN A 31 -21.10 -25.29 3.70
C GLN A 31 -22.06 -24.67 4.71
N SER A 32 -22.89 -23.72 4.26
CA SER A 32 -23.95 -23.12 5.07
C SER A 32 -25.27 -23.05 4.29
N ALA A 33 -26.35 -22.67 4.97
CA ALA A 33 -27.63 -22.40 4.34
C ALA A 33 -27.58 -21.29 3.27
N PHE A 34 -26.52 -20.47 3.26
CA PHE A 34 -26.31 -19.38 2.32
C PHE A 34 -25.26 -19.71 1.25
N GLY A 35 -24.80 -20.96 1.17
CA GLY A 35 -23.81 -21.44 0.22
C GLY A 35 -22.47 -21.78 0.87
N ASP A 36 -21.48 -22.01 0.02
CA ASP A 36 -20.14 -22.41 0.44
C ASP A 36 -19.28 -21.19 0.79
N HIS A 37 -18.60 -21.24 1.94
CA HIS A 37 -17.74 -20.19 2.44
C HIS A 37 -16.30 -20.67 2.53
N TYR A 38 -15.36 -19.94 1.95
CA TYR A 38 -13.94 -20.17 2.17
C TYR A 38 -13.53 -19.68 3.56
N CYS A 39 -12.91 -20.56 4.33
CA CYS A 39 -12.35 -20.29 5.65
C CYS A 39 -10.82 -20.39 5.61
N PHE A 40 -10.16 -19.46 6.31
CA PHE A 40 -8.71 -19.38 6.41
C PHE A 40 -8.32 -19.50 7.88
N ALA A 41 -7.61 -20.57 8.24
CA ALA A 41 -7.02 -20.74 9.56
C ALA A 41 -5.58 -20.24 9.54
N SER A 42 -5.19 -19.49 10.56
CA SER A 42 -3.82 -18.99 10.74
C SER A 42 -3.58 -18.66 12.21
N GLU A 43 -2.32 -18.57 12.60
CA GLU A 43 -1.92 -18.11 13.92
C GLU A 43 -2.57 -16.77 14.29
N ALA A 44 -2.99 -16.65 15.56
CA ALA A 44 -3.52 -15.42 16.11
C ALA A 44 -2.37 -14.42 16.32
N HIS A 45 -2.50 -13.22 15.77
CA HIS A 45 -1.49 -12.17 15.91
C HIS A 45 -1.94 -11.06 16.86
N ALA A 46 -0.96 -10.29 17.33
CA ALA A 46 -1.20 -9.10 18.12
C ALA A 46 -1.91 -7.99 17.31
N PRO A 47 -2.40 -6.91 17.97
CA PRO A 47 -3.18 -5.85 17.33
C PRO A 47 -2.46 -5.19 16.15
N SER A 48 -3.21 -4.55 15.26
CA SER A 48 -2.62 -3.83 14.12
C SER A 48 -1.59 -2.78 14.57
N VAL A 49 -0.64 -2.45 13.70
CA VAL A 49 0.30 -1.34 13.96
C VAL A 49 -0.47 -0.04 14.21
N ARG A 50 -1.65 0.16 13.59
CA ARG A 50 -2.52 1.31 13.86
C ARG A 50 -3.06 1.31 15.30
N SER A 51 -3.45 0.15 15.82
CA SER A 51 -3.87 0.00 17.22
C SER A 51 -2.71 0.26 18.17
N LEU A 52 -1.52 -0.28 17.87
CA LEU A 52 -0.29 -0.03 18.63
C LEU A 52 0.11 1.45 18.59
N GLN A 53 -0.07 2.12 17.46
CA GLN A 53 0.20 3.54 17.34
C GLN A 53 -0.65 4.36 18.33
N GLY A 54 -1.88 3.92 18.60
CA GLY A 54 -2.83 4.58 19.51
C GLY A 54 -2.41 4.65 20.97
N ILE A 55 -1.42 3.85 21.41
CA ILE A 55 -0.93 3.87 22.80
C ILE A 55 0.20 4.89 23.03
N PHE A 56 0.77 5.46 21.97
CA PHE A 56 1.82 6.46 22.08
C PHE A 56 1.24 7.88 22.16
N PRO A 57 1.90 8.82 22.88
CA PRO A 57 1.53 10.23 22.87
C PRO A 57 1.45 10.79 21.45
N ASP A 58 0.39 11.54 21.15
CA ASP A 58 0.07 12.08 19.81
C ASP A 58 0.07 11.03 18.69
N ARG A 59 -0.02 9.74 19.06
CA ARG A 59 0.12 8.60 18.15
C ARG A 59 1.49 8.54 17.46
N LYS A 60 2.53 9.21 17.97
CA LYS A 60 3.86 9.23 17.37
C LYS A 60 4.72 8.11 17.92
N MET A 61 5.20 7.22 17.05
CA MET A 61 6.02 6.08 17.47
C MET A 61 7.50 6.45 17.58
N PRO A 62 8.25 5.86 18.53
CA PRO A 62 9.69 6.04 18.62
C PRO A 62 10.41 5.66 17.32
N LYS A 63 11.36 6.48 16.86
CA LYS A 63 12.12 6.26 15.61
C LYS A 63 12.78 4.88 15.54
N SER A 64 13.28 4.37 16.67
CA SER A 64 13.89 3.04 16.77
C SER A 64 12.88 1.93 16.47
N LEU A 65 11.65 2.06 17.00
CA LEU A 65 10.57 1.14 16.72
C LEU A 65 10.14 1.23 15.26
N VAL A 66 9.91 2.44 14.72
CA VAL A 66 9.58 2.62 13.30
C VAL A 66 10.63 1.99 12.41
N LYS A 67 11.92 2.24 12.65
CA LYS A 67 13.02 1.62 11.90
C LYS A 67 12.95 0.09 11.94
N SER A 68 12.71 -0.50 13.12
CA SER A 68 12.56 -1.94 13.26
C SER A 68 11.33 -2.48 12.52
N LEU A 69 10.22 -1.75 12.49
CA LEU A 69 9.01 -2.15 11.78
C LEU A 69 9.24 -2.14 10.27
N ILE A 70 9.72 -1.00 9.74
CA ILE A 70 9.98 -0.83 8.31
C ILE A 70 10.97 -1.86 7.79
N HIS A 71 12.04 -2.15 8.55
CA HIS A 71 13.00 -3.17 8.17
C HIS A 71 12.37 -4.55 7.95
N ARG A 72 11.46 -4.97 8.85
CA ARG A 72 10.77 -6.27 8.74
C ARG A 72 9.80 -6.30 7.55
N VAL A 73 9.10 -5.20 7.29
CA VAL A 73 8.22 -5.07 6.11
C VAL A 73 9.02 -5.18 4.82
N LEU A 74 10.20 -4.56 4.74
CA LEU A 74 11.05 -4.65 3.55
C LEU A 74 11.54 -6.09 3.30
N PHE A 75 11.86 -6.85 4.35
CA PHE A 75 12.17 -8.28 4.20
C PHE A 75 10.97 -9.09 3.68
N ALA A 76 9.76 -8.84 4.20
CA ALA A 76 8.56 -9.50 3.73
C ALA A 76 8.28 -9.17 2.24
N LEU A 77 8.41 -7.90 1.86
CA LEU A 77 8.23 -7.47 0.48
C LEU A 77 9.30 -8.07 -0.45
N ASN A 78 10.55 -8.16 -0.02
CA ASN A 78 11.62 -8.79 -0.79
C ASN A 78 11.25 -10.23 -1.17
N PHE A 79 10.79 -11.02 -0.20
CA PHE A 79 10.31 -12.38 -0.43
C PHE A 79 9.09 -12.42 -1.39
N LEU A 80 8.11 -11.53 -1.21
CA LEU A 80 6.94 -11.50 -2.11
C LEU A 80 7.32 -11.13 -3.55
N HIS A 81 8.25 -10.19 -3.72
CA HIS A 81 8.65 -9.67 -5.02
C HIS A 81 9.56 -10.66 -5.75
N LEU A 82 10.60 -11.18 -5.08
CA LEU A 82 11.62 -12.02 -5.71
C LEU A 82 11.22 -13.50 -5.79
N ASP A 83 10.69 -14.08 -4.72
CA ASP A 83 10.39 -15.52 -4.67
C ASP A 83 8.97 -15.84 -5.17
N CYS A 84 8.02 -14.93 -4.91
CA CYS A 84 6.62 -15.15 -5.23
C CYS A 84 6.15 -14.41 -6.48
N ASN A 85 6.88 -13.43 -7.01
CA ASN A 85 6.47 -12.62 -8.15
C ASN A 85 5.07 -11.98 -7.96
N VAL A 86 4.83 -11.41 -6.77
CA VAL A 86 3.55 -10.83 -6.35
C VAL A 86 3.76 -9.44 -5.78
N VAL A 87 2.84 -8.53 -6.09
CA VAL A 87 2.71 -7.21 -5.45
C VAL A 87 1.64 -7.28 -4.36
N HIS A 88 1.96 -6.76 -3.18
CA HIS A 88 1.07 -6.81 -2.02
C HIS A 88 -0.08 -5.81 -2.13
N THR A 89 0.21 -4.57 -2.56
CA THR A 89 -0.65 -3.39 -2.42
C THR A 89 -0.89 -3.00 -0.96
N VAL A 90 0.16 -3.11 -0.12
CA VAL A 90 0.21 -2.97 1.36
C VAL A 90 -1.04 -2.32 1.99
N THR A 91 -1.82 -3.13 2.70
CA THR A 91 -3.08 -2.71 3.33
C THR A 91 -3.03 -2.72 4.86
N ALA A 92 -2.23 -3.60 5.50
CA ALA A 92 -2.17 -3.70 6.96
C ALA A 92 -0.90 -4.39 7.51
N LEU A 93 -0.55 -4.06 8.76
CA LEU A 93 0.43 -4.77 9.59
C LEU A 93 -0.20 -5.16 10.93
N ALA A 94 0.13 -6.34 11.46
CA ALA A 94 -0.37 -6.83 12.75
C ALA A 94 0.76 -7.27 13.69
N GLY A 95 0.70 -6.86 14.96
CA GLY A 95 1.51 -7.40 16.06
C GLY A 95 3.02 -7.25 15.94
N ILE A 96 3.76 -8.36 16.09
CA ILE A 96 5.10 -8.48 15.49
C ILE A 96 4.86 -8.24 14.00
N PRO A 97 5.41 -7.17 13.39
CA PRO A 97 5.00 -6.70 12.07
C PRO A 97 5.19 -7.80 11.04
N VAL A 98 4.10 -8.49 10.82
CA VAL A 98 3.94 -9.50 9.82
C VAL A 98 2.98 -8.90 8.80
N LEU A 99 3.39 -8.97 7.54
CA LEU A 99 2.61 -8.48 6.43
C LEU A 99 1.37 -9.37 6.28
N THR A 100 0.20 -8.74 6.24
CA THR A 100 -1.10 -9.42 6.28
C THR A 100 -2.08 -8.82 5.27
N ASP A 101 -3.23 -9.47 5.14
CA ASP A 101 -4.30 -9.08 4.21
C ASP A 101 -3.88 -9.13 2.73
N PHE A 102 -3.84 -10.36 2.24
CA PHE A 102 -3.45 -10.72 0.88
C PHE A 102 -4.62 -10.57 -0.13
N GLY A 103 -5.74 -9.97 0.29
CA GLY A 103 -6.98 -9.92 -0.50
C GLY A 103 -6.87 -9.10 -1.78
N GLN A 104 -5.92 -8.17 -1.83
CA GLN A 104 -5.72 -7.25 -2.97
C GLN A 104 -4.44 -7.54 -3.76
N MET A 105 -3.78 -8.66 -3.47
CA MET A 105 -2.55 -9.05 -4.15
C MET A 105 -2.74 -9.32 -5.63
N ARG A 106 -1.70 -8.98 -6.40
CA ARG A 106 -1.70 -9.20 -7.84
C ARG A 106 -0.37 -9.80 -8.27
N HIS A 107 -0.42 -10.72 -9.23
CA HIS A 107 0.78 -11.19 -9.91
C HIS A 107 1.35 -10.06 -10.78
N ILE A 108 2.68 -10.02 -10.90
CA ILE A 108 3.30 -9.16 -11.89
C ILE A 108 3.12 -9.72 -13.29
N GLU A 109 2.62 -8.85 -14.15
CA GLU A 109 2.46 -9.03 -15.58
C GLU A 109 3.30 -7.98 -16.31
N PRO A 110 3.57 -8.14 -17.63
CA PRO A 110 4.39 -7.17 -18.37
C PRO A 110 3.88 -5.72 -18.29
N GLN A 111 2.57 -5.52 -18.14
CA GLN A 111 1.94 -4.20 -18.00
C GLN A 111 0.75 -4.26 -17.04
N ASN A 112 1.04 -4.22 -15.73
CA ASN A 112 -0.05 -4.07 -14.77
C ASN A 112 -0.62 -2.64 -14.82
N THR A 113 -1.94 -2.54 -14.89
CA THR A 113 -2.69 -1.27 -14.90
C THR A 113 -3.91 -1.34 -13.99
N GLY A 114 -4.63 -0.22 -13.85
CA GLY A 114 -5.89 -0.14 -13.10
C GLY A 114 -5.72 0.37 -11.68
N TRP A 115 -6.87 0.58 -11.02
CA TRP A 115 -6.95 1.15 -9.68
C TRP A 115 -6.63 0.09 -8.63
N CYS A 116 -5.57 0.31 -7.86
CA CYS A 116 -5.13 -0.56 -6.78
C CYS A 116 -4.64 0.28 -5.58
N MET A 117 -4.30 -0.40 -4.49
CA MET A 117 -3.86 0.17 -3.21
C MET A 117 -4.95 0.93 -2.43
N PRO A 118 -4.82 1.02 -1.09
CA PRO A 118 -5.63 1.93 -0.29
C PRO A 118 -5.39 3.39 -0.65
N ASP A 119 -6.41 4.21 -0.47
CA ASP A 119 -6.42 5.60 -0.89
C ASP A 119 -5.28 6.45 -0.31
N VAL A 120 -4.92 6.23 0.95
CA VAL A 120 -3.89 7.02 1.65
C VAL A 120 -2.46 6.58 1.34
N TYR A 121 -2.27 5.42 0.72
CA TYR A 121 -0.95 4.84 0.40
C TYR A 121 -0.69 4.71 -1.10
N ARG A 122 -1.62 5.16 -1.95
CA ARG A 122 -1.61 4.91 -3.38
C ARG A 122 -0.44 5.58 -4.10
N ALA A 123 0.35 4.81 -4.83
CA ALA A 123 1.53 5.30 -5.54
C ALA A 123 1.20 6.27 -6.70
N PRO A 124 2.09 7.23 -7.02
CA PRO A 124 1.84 8.26 -8.03
C PRO A 124 1.58 7.69 -9.43
N GLU A 125 2.24 6.61 -9.84
CA GLU A 125 1.99 5.93 -11.12
C GLU A 125 0.55 5.40 -11.21
N VAL A 126 -0.04 4.96 -10.10
CA VAL A 126 -1.45 4.53 -10.04
C VAL A 126 -2.38 5.74 -10.18
N LEU A 127 -2.06 6.87 -9.54
CA LEU A 127 -2.80 8.13 -9.67
C LEU A 127 -2.79 8.63 -11.11
N LEU A 128 -1.63 8.56 -11.75
CA LEU A 128 -1.39 8.97 -13.13
C LEU A 128 -1.86 7.92 -14.16
N LYS A 129 -2.46 6.80 -13.73
CA LYS A 129 -2.88 5.69 -14.59
C LYS A 129 -1.77 5.17 -15.52
N LEU A 130 -0.54 5.22 -15.04
CA LEU A 130 0.63 4.65 -15.69
C LEU A 130 0.75 3.16 -15.32
N PRO A 131 1.50 2.37 -16.12
CA PRO A 131 1.85 1.01 -15.73
C PRO A 131 2.58 1.01 -14.39
N TRP A 132 2.25 0.05 -13.55
CA TRP A 132 2.82 -0.09 -12.21
C TRP A 132 3.42 -1.48 -11.99
N GLY A 133 4.23 -1.63 -10.94
CA GLY A 133 4.86 -2.90 -10.58
C GLY A 133 5.28 -2.93 -9.11
N TYR A 134 6.32 -3.68 -8.78
CA TYR A 134 6.88 -3.77 -7.42
C TYR A 134 7.10 -2.43 -6.69
N PRO A 135 7.52 -1.33 -7.35
CA PRO A 135 7.78 -0.06 -6.66
C PRO A 135 6.58 0.52 -5.91
N ILE A 136 5.34 0.16 -6.25
CA ILE A 136 4.16 0.68 -5.55
C ILE A 136 4.11 0.24 -4.08
N ASP A 137 4.63 -0.96 -3.77
CA ASP A 137 4.73 -1.41 -2.38
C ASP A 137 5.81 -0.60 -1.64
N VAL A 138 6.94 -0.31 -2.30
CA VAL A 138 8.01 0.50 -1.70
C VAL A 138 7.53 1.92 -1.39
N TRP A 139 6.75 2.52 -2.30
CA TRP A 139 6.08 3.79 -2.06
C TRP A 139 5.21 3.74 -0.80
N SER A 140 4.33 2.74 -0.69
CA SER A 140 3.43 2.60 0.46
C SER A 140 4.19 2.44 1.79
N VAL A 141 5.35 1.78 1.80
CA VAL A 141 6.22 1.67 2.97
C VAL A 141 6.82 3.02 3.37
N GLY A 142 7.21 3.85 2.39
CA GLY A 142 7.68 5.21 2.64
C GLY A 142 6.60 6.08 3.28
N VAL A 143 5.37 6.04 2.74
CA VAL A 143 4.22 6.76 3.32
C VAL A 143 3.91 6.25 4.73
N MET A 144 3.90 4.93 4.92
CA MET A 144 3.69 4.31 6.23
C MET A 144 4.75 4.76 7.25
N MET A 145 6.03 4.82 6.88
CA MET A 145 7.08 5.30 7.77
C MET A 145 6.78 6.71 8.28
N LEU A 146 6.36 7.61 7.39
CA LEU A 146 6.00 8.98 7.75
C LEU A 146 4.75 9.03 8.61
N ASP A 147 3.73 8.24 8.30
CA ASP A 147 2.49 8.15 9.10
C ASP A 147 2.75 7.71 10.55
N LEU A 148 3.67 6.75 10.74
CA LEU A 148 4.05 6.25 12.07
C LEU A 148 4.84 7.28 12.87
N LEU A 149 5.67 8.09 12.21
CA LEU A 149 6.45 9.16 12.84
C LEU A 149 5.60 10.39 13.16
N GLU A 150 4.67 10.75 12.28
CA GLU A 150 3.82 11.94 12.42
C GLU A 150 2.56 11.70 13.23
N GLY A 151 2.16 10.46 13.47
CA GLY A 151 0.96 10.10 14.24
C GLY A 151 -0.35 10.16 13.44
N ARG A 152 -0.26 10.56 12.17
CA ARG A 152 -1.38 10.91 11.30
C ARG A 152 -1.06 10.55 9.86
N ASN A 153 -2.08 10.32 9.04
CA ASN A 153 -1.88 10.08 7.62
C ASN A 153 -1.18 11.29 6.95
N LEU A 154 -0.21 11.02 6.10
CA LEU A 154 0.53 12.01 5.32
C LEU A 154 -0.38 12.62 4.26
N PHE A 155 -1.09 11.76 3.53
CA PHE A 155 -2.05 12.13 2.50
C PHE A 155 -3.49 11.92 2.97
N ARG A 156 -4.37 12.86 2.61
CA ARG A 156 -5.81 12.81 2.88
C ARG A 156 -6.58 13.24 1.63
N PRO A 157 -6.65 12.38 0.61
CA PRO A 157 -7.28 12.70 -0.66
C PRO A 157 -8.80 12.46 -0.60
N HIS A 158 -9.47 12.94 0.45
CA HIS A 158 -10.89 12.71 0.68
C HIS A 158 -11.63 14.02 0.90
N ASP A 159 -12.83 14.11 0.32
CA ASP A 159 -13.77 15.17 0.60
C ASP A 159 -14.24 15.08 2.07
N PRO A 160 -14.08 16.14 2.89
CA PRO A 160 -14.51 16.13 4.28
C PRO A 160 -16.01 15.89 4.49
N SER A 161 -16.85 16.18 3.51
CA SER A 161 -18.32 16.14 3.61
C SER A 161 -18.89 14.73 3.44
N ASN A 162 -18.35 13.93 2.52
CA ASN A 162 -18.87 12.61 2.17
C ASN A 162 -17.81 11.49 2.20
N ASN A 163 -16.56 11.82 2.56
CA ASN A 163 -15.43 10.92 2.63
C ASN A 163 -15.12 10.19 1.31
N GLN A 164 -15.48 10.80 0.17
CA GLN A 164 -15.18 10.27 -1.16
C GLN A 164 -13.75 10.63 -1.57
N TYR A 165 -13.08 9.70 -2.25
CA TYR A 165 -11.77 9.95 -2.82
C TYR A 165 -11.81 11.03 -3.91
N VAL A 166 -10.91 12.02 -3.83
CA VAL A 166 -10.78 13.12 -4.80
C VAL A 166 -9.36 13.13 -5.38
N LEU A 167 -9.24 12.69 -6.64
CA LEU A 167 -7.95 12.59 -7.34
C LEU A 167 -7.20 13.94 -7.46
N PRO A 168 -7.86 15.07 -7.79
CA PRO A 168 -7.22 16.38 -7.79
C PRO A 168 -6.52 16.72 -6.46
N VAL A 169 -7.20 16.48 -5.33
CA VAL A 169 -6.64 16.72 -3.99
C VAL A 169 -5.41 15.84 -3.75
N ALA A 170 -5.43 14.58 -4.19
CA ALA A 170 -4.27 13.69 -4.11
C ALA A 170 -3.08 14.24 -4.91
N LEU A 171 -3.30 14.64 -6.17
CA LEU A 171 -2.27 15.19 -7.05
C LEU A 171 -1.66 16.47 -6.46
N ALA A 172 -2.52 17.39 -5.99
CA ALA A 172 -2.08 18.63 -5.35
C ALA A 172 -1.21 18.37 -4.11
N GLN A 173 -1.63 17.43 -3.23
CA GLN A 173 -0.83 17.04 -2.08
C GLN A 173 0.53 16.47 -2.50
N TYR A 174 0.57 15.59 -3.51
CA TYR A 174 1.81 14.96 -3.96
C TYR A 174 2.78 16.00 -4.53
N ILE A 175 2.27 16.93 -5.34
CA ILE A 175 3.04 18.03 -5.91
C ILE A 175 3.54 18.97 -4.81
N ALA A 176 2.74 19.24 -3.77
CA ALA A 176 3.14 20.09 -2.66
C ALA A 176 4.32 19.49 -1.86
N TYR A 177 4.36 18.16 -1.67
CA TYR A 177 5.43 17.49 -0.94
C TYR A 177 6.68 17.19 -1.80
N LEU A 178 6.50 16.83 -3.07
CA LEU A 178 7.57 16.28 -3.91
C LEU A 178 7.94 17.16 -5.11
N GLY A 179 7.17 18.21 -5.37
CA GLY A 179 7.23 18.97 -6.60
C GLY A 179 6.48 18.30 -7.75
N THR A 180 6.39 19.02 -8.87
CA THR A 180 5.75 18.53 -10.08
C THR A 180 6.52 17.32 -10.65
N PRO A 181 5.85 16.21 -11.00
CA PRO A 181 6.51 15.10 -11.64
C PRO A 181 7.19 15.52 -12.95
N PRO A 182 8.29 14.86 -13.36
CA PRO A 182 8.96 15.18 -14.62
C PRO A 182 7.99 15.14 -15.81
N LEU A 183 8.09 16.13 -16.70
CA LEU A 183 7.17 16.29 -17.84
C LEU A 183 7.11 15.05 -18.74
N ASN A 184 8.24 14.40 -18.97
CA ASN A 184 8.31 13.17 -19.78
C ASN A 184 7.51 12.01 -19.17
N VAL A 185 7.33 11.96 -17.84
CA VAL A 185 6.48 10.98 -17.16
C VAL A 185 5.02 11.40 -17.26
N LEU A 186 4.74 12.69 -17.03
CA LEU A 186 3.39 13.24 -17.13
C LEU A 186 2.78 13.04 -18.52
N GLN A 187 3.54 13.27 -19.59
CA GLN A 187 3.08 13.11 -20.99
C GLN A 187 2.66 11.67 -21.35
N GLN A 188 3.14 10.67 -20.61
CA GLN A 188 2.72 9.27 -20.81
C GLN A 188 1.37 8.98 -20.15
N SER A 189 0.91 9.86 -19.26
CA SER A 189 -0.32 9.66 -18.51
C SER A 189 -1.55 9.93 -19.38
N PRO A 190 -2.54 9.02 -19.41
CA PRO A 190 -3.79 9.27 -20.12
C PRO A 190 -4.64 10.38 -19.47
N ILE A 191 -4.29 10.86 -18.27
CA ILE A 191 -4.97 11.97 -17.60
C ILE A 191 -4.19 13.29 -17.68
N PHE A 192 -3.08 13.33 -18.43
CA PHE A 192 -2.21 14.50 -18.55
C PHE A 192 -2.98 15.76 -18.91
N ALA A 193 -3.65 15.76 -20.07
CA ALA A 193 -4.36 16.93 -20.60
C ALA A 193 -5.58 17.35 -19.75
N VAL A 194 -5.99 16.53 -18.77
CA VAL A 194 -7.09 16.83 -17.85
C VAL A 194 -6.60 17.69 -16.68
N TYR A 195 -5.38 17.44 -16.21
CA TYR A 195 -4.87 18.01 -14.96
C TYR A 195 -3.59 18.84 -15.13
N PHE A 196 -2.97 18.85 -16.30
CA PHE A 196 -1.71 19.54 -16.56
C PHE A 196 -1.77 20.29 -17.89
N ASP A 197 -1.12 21.45 -17.95
CA ASP A 197 -0.91 22.18 -19.20
C ASP A 197 0.24 21.57 -20.04
N ALA A 198 0.49 22.16 -21.21
CA ALA A 198 1.52 21.68 -22.14
C ALA A 198 2.95 21.69 -21.55
N ASP A 199 3.21 22.55 -20.55
CA ASP A 199 4.49 22.68 -19.86
C ASP A 199 4.57 21.78 -18.62
N GLY A 200 3.51 21.02 -18.32
CA GLY A 200 3.41 20.11 -17.19
C GLY A 200 3.03 20.80 -15.88
N LYS A 201 2.58 22.05 -15.92
CA LYS A 201 2.09 22.75 -14.73
C LYS A 201 0.69 22.23 -14.39
N TYR A 202 0.48 21.95 -13.11
CA TYR A 202 -0.81 21.49 -12.62
C TYR A 202 -1.89 22.55 -12.82
N LEU A 203 -2.98 22.16 -13.48
CA LEU A 203 -4.19 22.94 -13.66
C LEU A 203 -4.94 22.86 -12.33
N SER A 204 -4.63 23.77 -11.41
CA SER A 204 -5.51 23.99 -10.27
C SER A 204 -6.88 24.36 -10.82
N ASP A 205 -7.93 23.60 -10.48
CA ASP A 205 -9.23 24.25 -10.40
C ASP A 205 -9.08 25.42 -9.41
N GLY A 206 -9.85 26.49 -9.55
CA GLY A 206 -9.70 27.70 -8.73
C GLY A 206 -10.00 27.52 -7.23
N SER A 207 -9.73 26.36 -6.64
CA SER A 207 -9.85 26.04 -5.22
C SER A 207 -8.54 26.27 -4.45
N ASP A 208 -8.00 27.49 -4.54
CA ASP A 208 -7.02 28.04 -3.57
C ASP A 208 -7.62 28.18 -2.14
N SER A 209 -8.71 27.48 -1.82
CA SER A 209 -9.51 27.66 -0.61
C SER A 209 -9.55 26.44 0.32
N LEU A 210 -8.70 25.42 0.13
CA LEU A 210 -8.70 24.21 0.98
C LEU A 210 -7.31 23.76 1.48
N VAL A 211 -6.31 24.64 1.47
CA VAL A 211 -5.04 24.45 2.19
C VAL A 211 -5.12 25.06 3.59
#